data_AF-A0A644XEF9-F1
#
_entry.id   AF-A0A644XEF9-F1
#
_cell.length_a   1.000
_cell.length_b   1.000
_cell.length_c   1.000
_cell.angle_alpha   90.00
_cell.angle_beta   90.00
_cell.angle_gamma   90.00
#
_symmetry.space_group_name_H-M   'P 1'
#
loop_
_entity.id
_entity.type
_entity.pdbx_description
1 polymer ?
#
loop_
_entity_poly.entity_id
_entity_poly.type
_entity_poly.pdbx_seq_one_letter_code
_entity_poly.pdbx_strand_id
1 'polypeptide(L)'
;MNTRRFLLLVLLAVTILFSGCQSYTAKEAKPRLALPTEPETTLVTKYSVLEAEKQELLAKQEAEELQLHQQMEQEEAQRKQALAWEQLSQAEADARNAIALLTEEKQTLQDQLDQLQSQLTQTNTSLSSQELTAEGLTNELMSIESRYAELLLSFDQLSYHASELETLLSEQQLINDHLQQLLTQVQTDHQAEMTALLASHEQEVADLLATIRSLQTDNTLLKAQLEEKTLTLEEKTRLEQQRAEQVRKAEQEEMKRQQQIALEQQRLAQLEEEQRQLQLALHQQIPPLSELTYPRLYTTQAPTMHLENNGQLDVMLLTLDDRMWDSKTVAKEVHTSISDLNYPVMLATGHMQNVIDLVREMGLHAVLVRGGAIISRLPIIKSDEYGASVQFSEKKTVRFSVANLPEYQVLEAFQAKADWQTLQKKITPNRVAALKAITAKAPVTEPTILGASLYEPSHQDWNTFSPVAYRQIDYLWPLSAHLEDEQFYDVYRATHFSSATDAGNTLLKGELKERVDYLFSRKLLPLSSSMLTIGGESVPDGQGISRYGLVASFLVP
;
A
#
# COMPACT_ATOMS: atom_id res chain seq x y z
N MET A 1 -59.24 31.81 84.43
CA MET A 1 -57.98 31.08 84.18
C MET A 1 -57.83 30.87 82.68
N ASN A 2 -56.79 31.46 82.08
CA ASN A 2 -56.78 31.86 80.67
C ASN A 2 -56.41 30.73 79.71
N THR A 3 -57.43 30.14 79.10
CA THR A 3 -57.37 29.08 78.07
C THR A 3 -56.57 29.45 76.81
N ARG A 4 -56.38 30.74 76.51
CA ARG A 4 -55.57 31.20 75.37
C ARG A 4 -54.05 31.00 75.53
N ARG A 5 -53.51 31.02 76.75
CA ARG A 5 -52.07 30.78 76.98
C ARG A 5 -51.73 29.29 76.98
N PHE A 6 -52.69 28.45 77.35
CA PHE A 6 -52.51 27.00 77.31
C PHE A 6 -52.54 26.47 75.87
N LEU A 7 -53.38 27.03 75.00
CA LEU A 7 -53.46 26.61 73.59
C LEU A 7 -52.18 26.89 72.81
N LEU A 8 -51.51 28.03 73.09
CA LEU A 8 -50.23 28.39 72.47
C LEU A 8 -49.07 27.48 72.92
N LEU A 9 -49.06 27.07 74.19
CA LEU A 9 -48.09 26.10 74.72
C LEU A 9 -48.33 24.70 74.17
N VAL A 10 -49.58 24.30 73.97
CA VAL A 10 -49.92 23.01 73.35
C VAL A 10 -49.56 23.01 71.87
N LEU A 11 -49.80 24.09 71.13
CA LEU A 11 -49.43 24.18 69.71
C LEU A 11 -47.91 24.19 69.50
N LEU A 12 -47.15 24.84 70.39
CA LEU A 12 -45.68 24.83 70.38
C LEU A 12 -45.10 23.47 70.77
N ALA A 13 -45.73 22.76 71.72
CA ALA A 13 -45.33 21.39 72.09
C ALA A 13 -45.64 20.38 70.98
N VAL A 14 -46.74 20.56 70.25
CA VAL A 14 -47.12 19.68 69.12
C VAL A 14 -46.17 19.87 67.93
N THR A 15 -45.73 21.10 67.61
CA THR A 15 -44.75 21.30 66.52
C THR A 15 -43.37 20.72 66.87
N ILE A 16 -42.94 20.76 68.13
CA ILE A 16 -41.68 20.13 68.57
C ILE A 16 -41.78 18.59 68.56
N LEU A 17 -42.95 18.02 68.85
CA LEU A 17 -43.16 16.56 68.83
C LEU A 17 -43.31 15.96 67.41
N PHE A 18 -43.73 16.74 66.41
CA PHE A 18 -43.85 16.27 65.02
C PHE A 18 -42.66 16.66 64.10
N SER A 19 -41.65 17.37 64.63
CA SER A 19 -40.40 17.67 63.89
C SER A 19 -39.39 16.52 63.89
N GLY A 20 -39.71 15.38 64.51
CA GLY A 20 -38.83 14.22 64.63
C GLY A 20 -39.11 13.08 63.62
N CYS A 21 -39.97 13.29 62.62
CA CYS A 21 -40.17 12.30 61.57
C CYS A 21 -39.00 12.37 60.56
N GLN A 22 -37.86 11.79 60.93
CA GLN A 22 -36.97 11.23 59.93
C GLN A 22 -37.77 10.19 59.16
N SER A 23 -38.16 10.55 57.93
CA SER A 23 -38.63 9.60 56.94
C SER A 23 -37.51 8.58 56.70
N TYR A 24 -37.63 7.43 57.38
CA TYR A 24 -36.86 6.22 57.17
C TYR A 24 -37.14 5.74 55.75
N THR A 25 -36.41 6.32 54.80
CA THR A 25 -36.39 5.85 53.42
C THR A 25 -35.70 4.50 53.43
N ALA A 26 -36.11 3.58 52.54
CA ALA A 26 -35.54 2.24 52.36
C ALA A 26 -34.00 2.20 52.16
N LYS A 27 -33.36 3.36 52.11
CA LYS A 27 -31.92 3.59 52.11
C LYS A 27 -31.25 3.37 53.47
N GLU A 28 -31.95 3.59 54.60
CA GLU A 28 -31.38 3.51 55.95
C GLU A 28 -31.56 2.16 56.66
N ALA A 29 -32.42 1.27 56.15
CA ALA A 29 -32.61 -0.09 56.67
C ALA A 29 -31.69 -1.14 55.99
N LYS A 30 -31.01 -0.79 54.89
CA LYS A 30 -30.12 -1.70 54.17
C LYS A 30 -28.84 -2.14 54.92
N PRO A 31 -28.27 -1.39 55.89
CA PRO A 31 -27.06 -1.83 56.58
C PRO A 31 -27.32 -2.65 57.87
N ARG A 32 -28.58 -2.96 58.24
CA ARG A 32 -28.91 -3.70 59.49
C ARG A 32 -29.55 -5.07 59.29
N LEU A 33 -29.77 -5.50 58.05
CA LEU A 33 -30.02 -6.90 57.72
C LEU A 33 -28.71 -7.48 57.18
N ALA A 34 -27.80 -7.83 58.09
CA ALA A 34 -26.77 -8.80 57.78
C ALA A 34 -27.44 -10.18 57.72
N LEU A 35 -28.04 -10.50 56.58
CA LEU A 35 -27.96 -11.87 56.11
C LEU A 35 -26.46 -12.19 55.99
N PRO A 36 -25.98 -13.36 56.43
CA PRO A 36 -24.59 -13.71 56.26
C PRO A 36 -24.31 -13.76 54.76
N THR A 37 -23.71 -12.71 54.20
CA THR A 37 -23.14 -12.80 52.86
C THR A 37 -21.82 -13.52 53.06
N GLU A 38 -21.84 -14.79 52.67
CA GLU A 38 -20.69 -15.64 52.48
C GLU A 38 -19.54 -14.85 51.84
N PRO A 39 -18.28 -15.21 52.15
CA PRO A 39 -17.12 -14.51 51.59
C PRO A 39 -17.27 -14.41 50.06
N GLU A 40 -17.14 -13.20 49.51
CA GLU A 40 -16.78 -13.01 48.10
C GLU A 40 -15.32 -13.47 47.94
N THR A 41 -15.10 -14.78 48.11
CA THR A 41 -14.45 -15.52 47.04
C THR A 41 -15.12 -15.07 45.77
N THR A 42 -14.35 -14.68 44.74
CA THR A 42 -14.86 -14.71 43.37
C THR A 42 -15.75 -15.94 43.30
N LEU A 43 -17.06 -15.75 43.09
CA LEU A 43 -17.98 -16.87 42.99
C LEU A 43 -17.58 -17.56 41.69
N VAL A 44 -16.59 -18.42 41.83
CA VAL A 44 -16.26 -19.51 40.94
C VAL A 44 -17.44 -20.45 41.09
N THR A 45 -18.56 -20.04 40.52
CA THR A 45 -19.62 -20.97 40.22
C THR A 45 -19.00 -21.96 39.25
N LYS A 46 -19.45 -23.22 39.30
CA LYS A 46 -19.06 -24.22 38.29
C LYS A 46 -19.11 -23.64 36.87
N TYR A 47 -20.08 -22.74 36.63
CA TYR A 47 -20.27 -22.02 35.37
C TYR A 47 -19.15 -21.06 34.96
N SER A 48 -18.54 -20.29 35.86
CA SER A 48 -17.52 -19.30 35.46
C SER A 48 -16.15 -19.94 35.18
N VAL A 49 -15.80 -21.04 35.85
CA VAL A 49 -14.65 -21.87 35.46
C VAL A 49 -14.95 -22.62 34.17
N LEU A 50 -16.17 -23.14 33.99
CA LEU A 50 -16.59 -23.73 32.71
C LEU A 50 -16.56 -22.71 31.56
N GLU A 51 -16.83 -21.43 31.81
CA GLU A 51 -16.85 -20.38 30.77
C GLU A 51 -15.42 -19.95 30.39
N ALA A 52 -14.52 -19.83 31.37
CA ALA A 52 -13.09 -19.61 31.11
C ALA A 52 -12.44 -20.83 30.44
N GLU A 53 -12.76 -22.04 30.89
CA GLU A 53 -12.29 -23.31 30.28
C GLU A 53 -12.86 -23.45 28.87
N LYS A 54 -14.12 -23.07 28.63
CA LYS A 54 -14.72 -23.04 27.29
C LYS A 54 -14.07 -21.99 26.38
N GLN A 55 -13.71 -20.81 26.89
CA GLN A 55 -12.98 -19.80 26.12
C GLN A 55 -11.56 -20.25 25.79
N GLU A 56 -10.87 -20.92 26.71
CA GLU A 56 -9.55 -21.50 26.45
C GLU A 56 -9.63 -22.66 25.45
N LEU A 57 -10.69 -23.47 25.51
CA LEU A 57 -10.92 -24.58 24.59
C LEU A 57 -11.31 -24.08 23.19
N LEU A 58 -12.08 -23.00 23.09
CA LEU A 58 -12.36 -22.32 21.82
C LEU A 58 -11.09 -21.69 21.23
N ALA A 59 -10.25 -21.04 22.05
CA ALA A 59 -8.99 -20.48 21.59
C ALA A 59 -8.00 -21.59 21.12
N LYS A 60 -7.99 -22.75 21.80
CA LYS A 60 -7.23 -23.93 21.34
C LYS A 60 -7.79 -24.51 20.05
N GLN A 61 -9.11 -24.59 19.89
CA GLN A 61 -9.74 -25.04 18.66
C GLN A 61 -9.46 -24.08 17.49
N GLU A 62 -9.54 -22.77 17.71
CA GLU A 62 -9.20 -21.76 16.69
C GLU A 62 -7.71 -21.84 16.32
N ALA A 63 -6.81 -22.06 17.28
CA ALA A 63 -5.39 -22.25 17.01
C ALA A 63 -5.08 -23.55 16.25
N GLU A 64 -5.77 -24.65 16.60
CA GLU A 64 -5.67 -25.94 15.89
C GLU A 64 -6.25 -25.85 14.47
N GLU A 65 -7.37 -25.16 14.28
CA GLU A 65 -7.95 -24.89 12.95
C GLU A 65 -7.03 -24.02 12.10
N LEU A 66 -6.39 -23.00 12.69
CA LEU A 66 -5.43 -22.15 11.99
C LEU A 66 -4.17 -22.95 11.58
N GLN A 67 -3.67 -23.80 12.47
CA GLN A 67 -2.55 -24.71 12.16
C GLN A 67 -2.91 -25.72 11.08
N LEU A 68 -4.11 -26.30 11.13
CA LEU A 68 -4.59 -27.23 10.12
C LEU A 68 -4.77 -26.52 8.76
N HIS A 69 -5.26 -25.29 8.76
CA HIS A 69 -5.39 -24.49 7.55
C HIS A 69 -4.03 -24.18 6.93
N GLN A 70 -3.05 -23.77 7.74
CA GLN A 70 -1.67 -23.56 7.28
C GLN A 70 -1.03 -24.85 6.74
N GLN A 71 -1.27 -26.00 7.38
CA GLN A 71 -0.80 -27.29 6.88
C GLN A 71 -1.44 -27.66 5.54
N MET A 72 -2.74 -27.44 5.37
CA MET A 72 -3.42 -27.68 4.10
C MET A 72 -2.92 -26.76 2.98
N GLU A 73 -2.67 -25.48 3.26
CA GLU A 73 -2.09 -24.55 2.29
C GLU A 73 -0.67 -24.97 1.87
N GLN A 74 0.15 -25.42 2.84
CA GLN A 74 1.48 -25.96 2.55
C GLN A 74 1.42 -27.25 1.72
N GLU A 75 0.51 -28.17 2.04
CA GLU A 75 0.33 -29.40 1.26
C GLU A 75 -0.18 -29.10 -0.15
N GLU A 76 -1.09 -28.14 -0.31
CA GLU A 76 -1.59 -27.71 -1.62
C GLU A 76 -0.48 -27.04 -2.44
N ALA A 77 0.35 -26.21 -1.83
CA ALA A 77 1.51 -25.61 -2.48
C ALA A 77 2.53 -26.67 -2.94
N GLN A 78 2.81 -27.66 -2.09
CA GLN A 78 3.68 -28.79 -2.44
C GLN A 78 3.10 -29.62 -3.59
N ARG A 79 1.79 -29.90 -3.58
CA ARG A 79 1.12 -30.61 -4.67
C ARG A 79 1.18 -29.85 -5.99
N LYS A 80 0.95 -28.53 -5.97
CA LYS A 80 1.07 -27.67 -7.17
C LYS A 80 2.50 -27.67 -7.71
N GLN A 81 3.49 -27.62 -6.84
CA GLN A 81 4.90 -27.68 -7.22
C GLN A 81 5.29 -29.04 -7.81
N ALA A 82 4.81 -30.15 -7.23
CA ALA A 82 5.03 -31.50 -7.74
C ALA A 82 4.40 -31.70 -9.13
N LEU A 83 3.17 -31.23 -9.34
CA LEU A 83 2.48 -31.25 -10.65
C LEU A 83 3.24 -30.44 -11.71
N ALA A 84 3.74 -29.26 -11.34
CA ALA A 84 4.55 -28.44 -12.26
C ALA A 84 5.86 -29.14 -12.64
N TRP A 85 6.52 -29.81 -11.69
CA TRP A 85 7.74 -30.58 -11.95
C TRP A 85 7.48 -31.79 -12.87
N GLU A 86 6.37 -32.50 -12.66
CA GLU A 86 5.97 -33.62 -13.51
C GLU A 86 5.69 -33.18 -14.96
N GLN A 87 4.96 -32.07 -15.15
CA GLN A 87 4.70 -31.50 -16.48
C GLN A 87 5.99 -31.07 -17.18
N LEU A 88 6.94 -30.47 -16.44
CA LEU A 88 8.21 -30.03 -17.00
C LEU A 88 9.10 -31.22 -17.39
N SER A 89 9.15 -32.26 -16.56
CA SER A 89 9.87 -33.50 -16.88
C SER A 89 9.29 -34.20 -18.11
N GLN A 90 7.98 -34.17 -18.28
CA GLN A 90 7.32 -34.76 -19.44
C GLN A 90 7.60 -33.95 -20.72
N ALA A 91 7.58 -32.62 -20.64
CA ALA A 91 7.95 -31.76 -21.76
C ALA A 91 9.42 -31.96 -22.19
N GLU A 92 10.34 -32.16 -21.24
CA GLU A 92 11.75 -32.47 -21.54
C GLU A 92 11.90 -33.83 -22.25
N ALA A 93 11.15 -34.85 -21.82
CA ALA A 93 11.14 -36.15 -22.46
C ALA A 93 10.60 -36.07 -23.91
N ASP A 94 9.53 -35.31 -24.13
CA ASP A 94 8.96 -35.09 -25.45
C ASP A 94 9.92 -34.33 -26.37
N ALA A 95 10.62 -33.30 -25.86
CA ALA A 95 11.64 -32.56 -26.59
C ALA A 95 12.83 -33.45 -27.00
N ARG A 96 13.32 -34.32 -26.09
CA ARG A 96 14.38 -35.29 -26.40
C ARG A 96 13.96 -36.27 -27.49
N ASN A 97 12.71 -36.75 -27.46
CA ASN A 97 12.18 -37.62 -28.49
C ASN A 97 12.09 -36.92 -29.85
N ALA A 98 11.65 -35.65 -29.88
CA ALA A 98 11.62 -34.85 -31.10
C ALA A 98 13.02 -34.62 -31.68
N ILE A 99 14.02 -34.34 -30.84
CA ILE A 99 15.43 -34.21 -31.27
C ILE A 99 15.95 -35.53 -31.86
N ALA A 100 15.63 -36.67 -31.25
CA ALA A 100 16.04 -37.97 -31.77
C ALA A 100 15.45 -38.24 -33.15
N LEU A 101 14.16 -37.93 -33.36
CA LEU A 101 13.50 -38.06 -34.66
C LEU A 101 14.11 -37.14 -35.73
N LEU A 102 14.36 -35.87 -35.40
CA LEU A 102 15.01 -34.93 -36.31
C LEU A 102 16.45 -35.35 -36.66
N THR A 103 17.16 -35.96 -35.72
CA THR A 103 18.51 -36.48 -35.95
C THR A 103 18.48 -37.68 -36.91
N GLU A 104 17.50 -38.58 -36.76
CA GLU A 104 17.29 -39.70 -37.67
C GLU A 104 16.92 -39.22 -39.09
N GLU A 105 16.02 -38.23 -39.19
CA GLU A 105 15.64 -37.62 -40.47
C GLU A 105 16.83 -36.95 -41.16
N LYS A 106 17.65 -36.20 -40.40
CA LYS A 106 18.90 -35.60 -40.88
C LYS A 106 19.85 -36.68 -41.42
N GLN A 107 19.99 -37.81 -40.73
CA GLN A 107 20.85 -38.90 -41.19
C GLN A 107 20.31 -39.51 -42.50
N THR A 108 19.01 -39.74 -42.62
CA THR A 108 18.42 -40.23 -43.87
C THR A 108 18.59 -39.28 -45.04
N LEU A 109 18.49 -37.96 -44.82
CA LEU A 109 18.75 -36.95 -45.86
C LEU A 109 20.22 -36.92 -46.27
N GLN A 110 21.14 -37.09 -45.31
CA GLN A 110 22.57 -37.19 -45.57
C GLN A 110 22.89 -38.41 -46.46
N ASP A 111 22.31 -39.57 -46.14
CA ASP A 111 22.50 -40.80 -46.92
C ASP A 111 21.96 -40.66 -48.36
N GLN A 112 20.83 -39.94 -48.53
CA GLN A 112 20.28 -39.62 -49.86
C GLN A 112 21.19 -38.68 -50.66
N LEU A 113 21.78 -37.68 -50.00
CA LEU A 113 22.77 -36.76 -50.58
C LEU A 113 23.98 -37.53 -51.13
N ASP A 114 24.55 -38.43 -50.31
CA ASP A 114 25.69 -39.25 -50.69
C ASP A 114 25.36 -40.18 -51.87
N GLN A 115 24.15 -40.73 -51.90
CA GLN A 115 23.67 -41.56 -53.00
C GLN A 115 23.52 -40.78 -54.31
N LEU A 116 22.94 -39.57 -54.28
CA LEU A 116 22.81 -38.70 -55.44
C LEU A 116 24.18 -38.23 -55.95
N GLN A 117 25.10 -37.92 -55.05
CA GLN A 117 26.47 -37.54 -55.41
C GLN A 117 27.19 -38.70 -56.09
N SER A 118 27.03 -39.93 -55.58
CA SER A 118 27.54 -41.14 -56.24
C SER A 118 26.96 -41.32 -57.64
N GLN A 119 25.65 -41.16 -57.80
CA GLN A 119 24.97 -41.22 -59.10
C GLN A 119 25.48 -40.14 -60.06
N LEU A 120 25.61 -38.88 -59.63
CA LEU A 120 26.16 -37.80 -60.44
C LEU A 120 27.57 -38.13 -60.94
N THR A 121 28.39 -38.70 -60.07
CA THR A 121 29.77 -39.10 -60.39
C THR A 121 29.79 -40.26 -61.40
N GLN A 122 28.88 -41.22 -61.26
CA GLN A 122 28.70 -42.35 -62.16
C GLN A 122 28.16 -41.92 -63.54
N THR A 123 27.23 -40.97 -63.58
CA THR A 123 26.70 -40.39 -64.81
C THR A 123 27.76 -39.56 -65.52
N ASN A 124 28.57 -38.77 -64.79
CA ASN A 124 29.71 -38.04 -65.36
C ASN A 124 30.79 -38.96 -65.95
N THR A 125 31.07 -40.09 -65.30
CA THR A 125 32.01 -41.10 -65.85
C THR A 125 31.41 -41.85 -67.06
N SER A 126 30.10 -42.06 -67.08
CA SER A 126 29.37 -42.63 -68.23
C SER A 126 29.34 -41.65 -69.42
N LEU A 127 29.17 -40.35 -69.16
CA LEU A 127 29.29 -39.25 -70.14
C LEU A 127 30.67 -39.18 -70.79
N SER A 128 31.73 -39.53 -70.06
CA SER A 128 33.09 -39.60 -70.60
C SER A 128 33.33 -40.82 -71.50
N SER A 129 32.40 -41.79 -71.57
CA SER A 129 32.65 -43.10 -72.21
C SER A 129 31.67 -43.53 -73.32
N GLN A 130 30.61 -42.77 -73.66
CA GLN A 130 29.72 -43.11 -74.79
C GLN A 130 29.22 -41.89 -75.60
N GLU A 131 29.38 -41.95 -76.92
CA GLU A 131 28.66 -41.12 -77.89
C GLU A 131 27.20 -41.63 -78.02
N LEU A 132 26.20 -40.89 -77.50
CA LEU A 132 24.81 -40.87 -77.98
C LEU A 132 23.95 -39.78 -77.26
N THR A 133 23.25 -38.98 -78.09
CA THR A 133 22.23 -37.95 -77.81
C THR A 133 22.40 -37.06 -76.56
N ALA A 134 23.14 -35.96 -76.74
CA ALA A 134 23.47 -34.95 -75.73
C ALA A 134 22.26 -34.35 -74.98
N GLU A 135 21.10 -34.22 -75.63
CA GLU A 135 19.98 -33.38 -75.15
C GLU A 135 19.17 -33.98 -73.99
N GLY A 136 19.01 -35.31 -73.93
CA GLY A 136 18.31 -35.98 -72.82
C GLY A 136 19.15 -36.01 -71.54
N LEU A 137 20.45 -36.24 -71.68
CA LEU A 137 21.42 -36.28 -70.58
C LEU A 137 21.69 -34.89 -69.98
N THR A 138 21.64 -33.81 -70.78
CA THR A 138 21.79 -32.45 -70.23
C THR A 138 20.60 -32.04 -69.36
N ASN A 139 19.38 -32.45 -69.74
CA ASN A 139 18.18 -32.14 -68.98
C ASN A 139 18.11 -32.93 -67.66
N GLU A 140 18.55 -34.19 -67.65
CA GLU A 140 18.68 -34.96 -66.40
C GLU A 140 19.76 -34.37 -65.48
N LEU A 141 20.91 -33.94 -66.03
CA LEU A 141 21.96 -33.25 -65.27
C LEU A 141 21.46 -31.95 -64.62
N MET A 142 20.80 -31.07 -65.38
CA MET A 142 20.22 -29.84 -64.82
C MET A 142 19.16 -30.12 -63.76
N SER A 143 18.32 -31.16 -63.96
CA SER A 143 17.33 -31.56 -62.96
C SER A 143 17.96 -32.08 -61.67
N ILE A 144 19.07 -32.81 -61.78
CA ILE A 144 19.81 -33.32 -60.62
C ILE A 144 20.54 -32.17 -59.91
N GLU A 145 21.16 -31.25 -60.64
CA GLU A 145 21.82 -30.06 -60.07
C GLU A 145 20.83 -29.15 -59.33
N SER A 146 19.64 -28.91 -59.92
CA SER A 146 18.60 -28.11 -59.27
C SER A 146 18.09 -28.76 -57.98
N ARG A 147 17.86 -30.08 -58.00
CA ARG A 147 17.47 -30.83 -56.79
C ARG A 147 18.57 -30.85 -55.73
N TYR A 148 19.83 -30.96 -56.15
CA TYR A 148 20.97 -30.90 -55.25
C TYR A 148 21.07 -29.53 -54.57
N ALA A 149 20.86 -28.43 -55.31
CA ALA A 149 20.86 -27.09 -54.76
C ALA A 149 19.72 -26.83 -53.76
N GLU A 150 18.49 -27.29 -54.07
CA GLU A 150 17.35 -27.20 -53.13
C GLU A 150 17.61 -28.01 -51.85
N LEU A 151 18.17 -29.21 -51.99
CA LEU A 151 18.47 -30.09 -50.86
C LEU A 151 19.56 -29.49 -49.97
N LEU A 152 20.59 -28.87 -50.55
CA LEU A 152 21.66 -28.19 -49.81
C LEU A 152 21.12 -27.02 -48.98
N LEU A 153 20.21 -26.21 -49.55
CA LEU A 153 19.55 -25.11 -48.84
C LEU A 153 18.71 -25.64 -47.66
N SER A 154 17.97 -26.73 -47.87
CA SER A 154 17.17 -27.34 -46.80
C SER A 154 18.04 -27.92 -45.68
N PHE A 155 19.19 -28.51 -46.03
CA PHE A 155 20.15 -29.05 -45.08
C PHE A 155 20.79 -27.96 -44.22
N ASP A 156 21.13 -26.81 -44.82
CA ASP A 156 21.67 -25.66 -44.09
C ASP A 156 20.65 -25.08 -43.10
N GLN A 157 19.39 -24.96 -43.51
CA GLN A 157 18.29 -24.51 -42.63
C GLN A 157 18.05 -25.48 -41.47
N LEU A 158 18.01 -26.79 -41.73
CA LEU A 158 17.88 -27.83 -40.70
C LEU A 158 19.07 -27.83 -39.74
N SER A 159 20.29 -27.65 -40.24
CA SER A 159 21.49 -27.58 -39.41
C SER A 159 21.50 -26.34 -38.52
N TYR A 160 21.02 -25.20 -39.03
CA TYR A 160 20.83 -24.00 -38.23
C TYR A 160 19.83 -24.22 -37.08
N HIS A 161 18.64 -24.75 -37.39
CA HIS A 161 17.62 -25.03 -36.37
C HIS A 161 18.07 -26.08 -35.35
N ALA A 162 18.81 -27.12 -35.78
CA ALA A 162 19.38 -28.11 -34.86
C ALA A 162 20.37 -27.47 -33.88
N SER A 163 21.24 -26.57 -34.37
CA SER A 163 22.19 -25.84 -33.52
C SER A 163 21.50 -24.87 -32.55
N GLU A 164 20.43 -24.22 -32.99
CA GLU A 164 19.63 -23.33 -32.15
C GLU A 164 18.92 -24.10 -31.03
N LEU A 165 18.34 -25.26 -31.34
CA LEU A 165 17.74 -26.16 -30.35
C LEU A 165 18.76 -26.73 -29.38
N GLU A 166 19.96 -27.11 -29.83
CA GLU A 166 21.05 -27.54 -28.94
C GLU A 166 21.46 -26.42 -27.97
N THR A 167 21.52 -25.17 -28.45
CA THR A 167 21.83 -24.00 -27.62
C THR A 167 20.77 -23.80 -26.54
N LEU A 168 19.48 -23.80 -26.94
CA LEU A 168 18.35 -23.66 -26.02
C LEU A 168 18.27 -24.80 -25.00
N LEU A 169 18.58 -26.05 -25.40
CA LEU A 169 18.65 -27.19 -24.50
C LEU A 169 19.76 -27.02 -23.46
N SER A 170 20.93 -26.52 -23.87
CA SER A 170 22.06 -26.22 -22.97
C SER A 170 21.70 -25.12 -21.97
N GLU A 171 21.04 -24.05 -22.43
CA GLU A 171 20.56 -22.97 -21.56
C GLU A 171 19.52 -23.49 -20.56
N GLN A 172 18.60 -24.34 -20.99
CA GLN A 172 17.60 -24.96 -20.12
C GLN A 172 18.25 -25.90 -19.08
N GLN A 173 19.26 -26.68 -19.46
CA GLN A 173 20.03 -27.51 -18.53
C GLN A 173 20.72 -26.65 -17.46
N LEU A 174 21.32 -25.53 -17.85
CA LEU A 174 21.98 -24.62 -16.93
C LEU A 174 20.99 -23.97 -15.95
N ILE A 175 19.79 -23.60 -16.43
CA ILE A 175 18.70 -23.10 -15.57
C ILE A 175 18.23 -24.18 -14.58
N ASN A 176 18.05 -25.42 -15.03
CA ASN A 176 17.63 -26.53 -14.19
C ASN A 176 18.68 -26.85 -13.11
N ASP A 177 19.96 -26.84 -13.45
CA ASP A 177 21.06 -27.03 -12.49
C ASP A 177 21.07 -25.92 -11.44
N HIS A 178 20.84 -24.66 -11.86
CA HIS A 178 20.76 -23.53 -10.94
C HIS A 178 19.55 -23.62 -10.00
N LEU A 179 18.40 -24.05 -10.51
CA LEU A 179 17.19 -24.29 -9.70
C LEU A 179 17.40 -25.42 -8.69
N GLN A 180 18.06 -26.51 -9.07
CA GLN A 180 18.39 -27.60 -8.14
C GLN A 180 19.34 -27.14 -7.03
N GLN A 181 20.36 -26.35 -7.37
CA GLN A 181 21.25 -25.76 -6.37
C GLN A 181 20.49 -24.86 -5.40
N LEU A 182 19.59 -24.02 -5.89
CA LEU A 182 18.83 -23.08 -5.08
C LEU A 182 17.83 -23.80 -4.17
N LEU A 183 17.14 -24.84 -4.66
CA LEU A 183 16.27 -25.69 -3.85
C LEU A 183 17.05 -26.41 -2.74
N THR A 184 18.23 -26.94 -3.06
CA THR A 184 19.08 -27.61 -2.08
C THR A 184 19.53 -26.63 -0.99
N GLN A 185 19.95 -25.42 -1.38
CA GLN A 185 20.38 -24.37 -0.46
C GLN A 185 19.25 -23.96 0.50
N VAL A 186 18.05 -23.69 -0.03
CA VAL A 186 16.86 -23.35 0.77
C VAL A 186 16.51 -24.48 1.75
N GLN A 187 16.61 -25.74 1.33
CA GLN A 187 16.34 -26.87 2.19
C GLN A 187 17.36 -26.99 3.34
N THR A 188 18.65 -26.76 3.07
CA THR A 188 19.69 -26.72 4.12
C THR A 188 19.51 -25.54 5.08
N ASP A 189 19.17 -24.36 4.58
CA ASP A 189 18.97 -23.18 5.42
C ASP A 189 17.75 -23.36 6.33
N HIS A 190 16.66 -23.92 5.80
CA HIS A 190 15.47 -24.24 6.58
C HIS A 190 15.74 -25.32 7.65
N GLN A 191 16.52 -26.35 7.34
CA GLN A 191 16.94 -27.34 8.34
C GLN A 191 17.81 -26.71 9.44
N ALA A 192 18.74 -25.82 9.08
CA ALA A 192 19.58 -25.12 10.04
C ALA A 192 18.74 -24.24 10.99
N GLU A 193 17.79 -23.48 10.44
CA GLU A 193 16.85 -22.66 11.21
C GLU A 193 16.00 -23.51 12.16
N MET A 194 15.48 -24.65 11.68
CA MET A 194 14.71 -25.55 12.54
C MET A 194 15.53 -26.16 13.66
N THR A 195 16.77 -26.57 13.39
CA THR A 195 17.67 -27.07 14.45
C THR A 195 18.02 -26.00 15.48
N ALA A 196 18.20 -24.73 15.07
CA ALA A 196 18.45 -23.62 15.98
C ALA A 196 17.23 -23.32 16.87
N LEU A 197 16.02 -23.38 16.29
CA LEU A 197 14.77 -23.18 17.04
C LEU A 197 14.56 -24.28 18.09
N LEU A 198 14.81 -25.54 17.72
CA LEU A 198 14.71 -26.68 18.65
C LEU A 198 15.72 -26.55 19.80
N ALA A 199 16.96 -26.16 19.51
CA ALA A 199 17.97 -25.93 20.56
C ALA A 199 17.58 -24.77 21.49
N SER A 200 17.01 -23.69 20.96
CA SER A 200 16.50 -22.57 21.76
C SER A 200 15.36 -23.02 22.68
N HIS A 201 14.43 -23.83 22.17
CA HIS A 201 13.29 -24.32 22.95
C HIS A 201 13.74 -25.32 24.03
N GLU A 202 14.72 -26.19 23.75
CA GLU A 202 15.31 -27.09 24.75
C GLU A 202 15.96 -26.32 25.90
N GLN A 203 16.63 -25.20 25.59
CA GLN A 203 17.25 -24.35 26.60
C GLN A 203 16.21 -23.64 27.48
N GLU A 204 15.13 -23.12 26.90
CA GLU A 204 14.04 -22.50 27.64
C GLU A 204 13.33 -23.50 28.58
N VAL A 205 13.12 -24.74 28.12
CA VAL A 205 12.57 -25.81 28.96
C VAL A 205 13.52 -26.16 30.12
N ALA A 206 14.83 -26.19 29.88
CA ALA A 206 15.82 -26.44 30.93
C ALA A 206 15.82 -25.34 32.00
N ASP A 207 15.71 -24.07 31.58
CA ASP A 207 15.65 -22.91 32.49
C ASP A 207 14.37 -22.94 33.35
N LEU A 208 13.22 -23.23 32.74
CA LEU A 208 11.95 -23.37 33.46
C LEU A 208 12.00 -24.52 34.50
N LEU A 209 12.62 -25.65 34.15
CA LEU A 209 12.80 -26.76 35.09
C LEU A 209 13.74 -26.39 36.26
N ALA A 210 14.76 -25.57 36.02
CA ALA A 210 15.62 -25.05 37.09
C ALA A 210 14.84 -24.11 38.03
N THR A 211 13.98 -23.24 37.49
CA THR A 211 13.11 -22.37 38.28
C THR A 211 12.12 -23.17 39.13
N ILE A 212 11.50 -24.22 38.57
CA ILE A 212 10.58 -25.09 39.32
C ILE A 212 11.30 -25.77 40.50
N ARG A 213 12.52 -26.27 40.29
CA ARG A 213 13.32 -26.87 41.38
C ARG A 213 13.65 -25.85 42.47
N SER A 214 14.03 -24.62 42.10
CA SER A 214 14.28 -23.54 43.05
C SER A 214 13.05 -23.26 43.92
N LEU A 215 11.88 -23.14 43.30
CA LEU A 215 10.62 -22.88 44.00
C LEU A 215 10.19 -24.04 44.91
N GLN A 216 10.52 -25.29 44.54
CA GLN A 216 10.29 -26.46 45.40
C GLN A 216 11.16 -26.42 46.66
N THR A 217 12.44 -26.05 46.54
CA THR A 217 13.32 -25.83 47.71
C THR A 217 12.78 -24.75 48.65
N ASP A 218 12.32 -23.63 48.10
CA ASP A 218 11.74 -22.54 48.90
C ASP A 218 10.46 -22.98 49.63
N ASN A 219 9.64 -23.82 48.99
CA ASN A 219 8.45 -24.39 49.62
C ASN A 219 8.78 -25.33 50.79
N THR A 220 9.87 -26.11 50.68
CA THR A 220 10.33 -26.98 51.78
C THR A 220 10.91 -26.19 52.96
N LEU A 221 11.60 -25.09 52.68
CA LEU A 221 12.13 -24.17 53.69
C LEU A 221 10.99 -23.47 54.45
N LEU A 222 9.96 -23.00 53.74
CA LEU A 222 8.78 -22.38 54.32
C LEU A 222 7.95 -23.36 55.16
N LYS A 223 7.90 -24.65 54.79
CA LYS A 223 7.27 -25.70 55.62
C LYS A 223 8.02 -25.96 56.92
N ALA A 224 9.36 -25.98 56.90
CA ALA A 224 10.17 -26.13 58.11
C ALA A 224 10.01 -24.93 59.07
N GLN A 225 9.89 -23.71 58.54
CA GLN A 225 9.63 -22.50 59.33
C GLN A 225 8.21 -22.46 59.92
N LEU A 226 7.26 -23.19 59.34
CA LEU A 226 5.89 -23.27 59.83
C LEU A 226 5.77 -24.17 61.08
N GLU A 227 6.55 -25.25 61.16
CA GLU A 227 6.59 -26.17 62.32
C GLU A 227 7.26 -25.57 63.56
N GLU A 228 8.25 -24.69 63.37
CA GLU A 228 8.91 -23.93 64.46
C GLU A 228 7.97 -22.89 65.09
N LYS A 229 7.06 -22.31 64.29
CA LYS A 229 6.08 -21.30 64.71
C LYS A 229 4.86 -21.87 65.44
N THR A 230 4.63 -23.19 65.40
CA THR A 230 3.54 -23.86 66.13
C THR A 230 3.81 -24.08 67.62
N LEU A 231 5.07 -24.01 68.07
CA LEU A 231 5.48 -24.21 69.48
C LEU A 231 5.46 -22.92 70.33
N THR A 232 5.32 -21.75 69.72
CA THR A 232 5.39 -20.44 70.39
C THR A 232 4.02 -19.74 70.44
N LEU A 233 2.96 -20.53 70.65
CA LEU A 233 1.57 -20.07 70.58
C LEU A 233 0.85 -20.01 71.95
N GLU A 234 1.57 -20.22 73.05
CA GLU A 234 1.06 -19.98 74.41
C GLU A 234 1.37 -18.56 74.94
N GLU A 235 2.28 -17.82 74.30
CA GLU A 235 2.71 -16.47 74.76
C GLU A 235 2.01 -15.30 74.04
N LYS A 236 1.06 -15.61 73.14
CA LYS A 236 0.47 -14.67 72.17
C LYS A 236 -0.86 -14.05 72.61
N THR A 237 -1.31 -14.23 73.84
CA THR A 237 -2.50 -13.53 74.38
C THR A 237 -2.20 -12.09 74.80
N ARG A 238 -0.93 -11.65 74.76
CA ARG A 238 -0.51 -10.29 75.13
C ARG A 238 -0.32 -9.33 73.94
N LEU A 239 -0.32 -9.83 72.70
CA LEU A 239 -0.05 -9.07 71.47
C LEU A 239 -1.27 -8.82 70.56
N GLU A 240 -2.49 -9.06 71.05
CA GLU A 240 -3.73 -8.77 70.30
C GLU A 240 -4.05 -7.27 70.21
N GLN A 241 -3.46 -6.45 71.08
CA GLN A 241 -3.70 -5.00 71.09
C GLN A 241 -2.91 -4.21 70.02
N GLN A 242 -1.91 -4.82 69.35
CA GLN A 242 -1.11 -4.14 68.30
C GLN A 242 -1.56 -4.46 66.85
N ARG A 243 -2.44 -5.45 66.63
CA ARG A 243 -2.86 -5.90 65.29
C ARG A 243 -3.98 -5.07 64.65
N ALA A 244 -4.78 -4.34 65.44
CA ALA A 244 -5.88 -3.53 64.93
C ALA A 244 -5.41 -2.33 64.08
N GLU A 245 -4.14 -1.92 64.22
CA GLU A 245 -3.60 -0.74 63.57
C GLU A 245 -2.96 -1.02 62.19
N GLN A 246 -2.59 -2.28 61.90
CA GLN A 246 -2.00 -2.67 60.60
C GLN A 246 -3.05 -3.00 59.54
N VAL A 247 -4.21 -3.56 59.92
CA VAL A 247 -5.32 -3.86 58.98
C VAL A 247 -5.87 -2.57 58.36
N ARG A 248 -5.95 -1.49 59.14
CA ARG A 248 -6.43 -0.18 58.68
C ARG A 248 -5.51 0.49 57.64
N LYS A 249 -4.24 0.11 57.58
CA LYS A 249 -3.28 0.64 56.59
C LYS A 249 -3.38 -0.10 55.25
N ALA A 250 -3.61 -1.41 55.28
CA ALA A 250 -3.79 -2.22 54.07
C ALA A 250 -5.08 -1.86 53.30
N GLU A 251 -6.20 -1.68 54.01
CA GLU A 251 -7.47 -1.23 53.39
C GLU A 251 -7.38 0.18 52.77
N GLN A 252 -6.54 1.06 53.34
CA GLN A 252 -6.28 2.39 52.78
C GLN A 252 -5.42 2.36 51.51
N GLU A 253 -4.52 1.39 51.36
CA GLU A 253 -3.69 1.24 50.15
C GLU A 253 -4.48 0.62 48.99
N GLU A 254 -5.36 -0.34 49.27
CA GLU A 254 -6.20 -0.97 48.24
C GLU A 254 -7.24 0.02 47.70
N MET A 255 -7.85 0.83 48.56
CA MET A 255 -8.76 1.91 48.15
C MET A 255 -8.06 2.96 47.27
N LYS A 256 -6.80 3.31 47.59
CA LYS A 256 -6.00 4.23 46.76
C LYS A 256 -5.71 3.64 45.38
N ARG A 257 -5.43 2.34 45.30
CA ARG A 257 -5.16 1.64 44.03
C ARG A 257 -6.40 1.57 43.14
N GLN A 258 -7.57 1.25 43.72
CA GLN A 258 -8.83 1.27 42.99
C GLN A 258 -9.19 2.69 42.50
N GLN A 259 -8.94 3.71 43.32
CA GLN A 259 -9.12 5.11 42.89
C GLN A 259 -8.17 5.50 41.75
N GLN A 260 -6.91 5.03 41.75
CA GLN A 260 -5.98 5.28 40.66
C GLN A 260 -6.43 4.63 39.34
N ILE A 261 -6.88 3.37 39.38
CA ILE A 261 -7.38 2.67 38.19
C ILE A 261 -8.64 3.35 37.64
N ALA A 262 -9.58 3.73 38.52
CA ALA A 262 -10.78 4.45 38.11
C ALA A 262 -10.46 5.81 37.47
N LEU A 263 -9.47 6.54 38.03
CA LEU A 263 -9.01 7.81 37.48
C LEU A 263 -8.35 7.63 36.10
N GLU A 264 -7.57 6.57 35.93
CA GLU A 264 -6.89 6.26 34.66
C GLU A 264 -7.90 5.85 33.56
N GLN A 265 -8.88 5.02 33.90
CA GLN A 265 -9.98 4.68 32.99
C GLN A 265 -10.81 5.90 32.60
N GLN A 266 -11.12 6.78 33.57
CA GLN A 266 -11.83 8.02 33.28
C GLN A 266 -11.03 8.94 32.36
N ARG A 267 -9.70 9.00 32.53
CA ARG A 267 -8.81 9.77 31.67
C ARG A 267 -8.75 9.21 30.25
N LEU A 268 -8.69 7.89 30.09
CA LEU A 268 -8.72 7.24 28.76
C LEU A 268 -10.04 7.49 28.05
N ALA A 269 -11.17 7.32 28.73
CA ALA A 269 -12.49 7.60 28.16
C ALA A 269 -12.66 9.08 27.78
N GLN A 270 -12.11 10.00 28.56
CA GLN A 270 -12.09 11.43 28.21
C GLN A 270 -11.25 11.70 26.95
N LEU A 271 -10.08 11.08 26.82
CA LEU A 271 -9.24 11.22 25.63
C LEU A 271 -9.93 10.67 24.37
N GLU A 272 -10.60 9.52 24.46
CA GLU A 272 -11.35 8.94 23.35
C GLU A 272 -12.52 9.84 22.90
N GLU A 273 -13.27 10.39 23.85
CA GLU A 273 -14.37 11.29 23.54
C GLU A 273 -13.85 12.62 22.96
N GLU A 274 -12.75 13.18 23.49
CA GLU A 274 -12.08 14.33 22.89
C GLU A 274 -11.65 14.06 21.44
N GLN A 275 -11.05 12.90 21.16
CA GLN A 275 -10.68 12.50 19.81
C GLN A 275 -11.90 12.41 18.87
N ARG A 276 -13.00 11.80 19.34
CA ARG A 276 -14.23 11.69 18.55
C ARG A 276 -14.82 13.06 18.25
N GLN A 277 -14.87 13.96 19.24
CA GLN A 277 -15.37 15.32 19.05
C GLN A 277 -14.50 16.11 18.08
N LEU A 278 -13.17 15.98 18.16
CA LEU A 278 -12.25 16.58 17.20
C LEU A 278 -12.50 16.06 15.78
N GLN A 279 -12.67 14.76 15.61
CA GLN A 279 -12.95 14.15 14.31
C GLN A 279 -14.29 14.65 13.73
N LEU A 280 -15.34 14.72 14.55
CA LEU A 280 -16.64 15.27 14.13
C LEU A 280 -16.54 16.74 13.74
N ALA A 281 -15.83 17.55 14.52
CA ALA A 281 -15.60 18.97 14.22
C ALA A 281 -14.84 19.15 12.90
N LEU A 282 -13.83 18.30 12.63
CA LEU A 282 -13.10 18.29 11.36
C LEU A 282 -14.01 17.94 10.18
N HIS A 283 -14.84 16.89 10.31
CA HIS A 283 -15.78 16.51 9.26
C HIS A 283 -16.78 17.62 8.91
N GLN A 284 -17.22 18.40 9.89
CA GLN A 284 -18.14 19.52 9.69
C GLN A 284 -17.52 20.71 8.96
N GLN A 285 -16.19 20.86 8.95
CA GLN A 285 -15.54 21.98 8.26
C GLN A 285 -15.67 21.90 6.74
N ILE A 286 -15.76 20.70 6.17
CA ILE A 286 -15.91 20.49 4.73
C ILE A 286 -17.35 20.07 4.45
N PRO A 287 -18.19 20.97 3.88
CA PRO A 287 -19.58 20.65 3.57
C PRO A 287 -19.67 19.54 2.49
N PRO A 288 -20.85 18.94 2.29
CA PRO A 288 -21.10 18.06 1.16
C PRO A 288 -20.77 18.74 -0.18
N LEU A 289 -20.35 17.96 -1.18
CA LEU A 289 -19.92 18.48 -2.49
C LEU A 289 -20.95 19.41 -3.15
N SER A 290 -22.25 19.13 -2.99
CA SER A 290 -23.35 19.94 -3.54
C SER A 290 -23.42 21.37 -2.99
N GLU A 291 -22.85 21.61 -1.80
CA GLU A 291 -22.86 22.89 -1.09
C GLU A 291 -21.46 23.55 -1.06
N LEU A 292 -20.46 22.91 -1.65
CA LEU A 292 -19.08 23.37 -1.60
C LEU A 292 -18.88 24.63 -2.45
N THR A 293 -18.33 25.68 -1.84
CA THR A 293 -17.93 26.91 -2.51
C THR A 293 -16.41 27.05 -2.53
N TYR A 294 -15.85 27.58 -3.62
CA TYR A 294 -14.40 27.75 -3.76
C TYR A 294 -13.97 29.22 -3.64
N PRO A 295 -12.80 29.51 -3.02
CA PRO A 295 -11.98 28.57 -2.26
C PRO A 295 -12.63 28.17 -0.91
N ARG A 296 -12.36 26.94 -0.45
CA ARG A 296 -12.71 26.51 0.91
C ARG A 296 -11.44 26.20 1.67
N LEU A 297 -11.16 26.98 2.71
CA LEU A 297 -10.07 26.71 3.65
C LEU A 297 -10.51 25.62 4.65
N TYR A 298 -9.63 24.66 4.87
CA TYR A 298 -9.74 23.60 5.87
C TYR A 298 -8.55 23.71 6.82
N THR A 299 -8.83 24.05 8.07
CA THR A 299 -7.79 24.35 9.06
C THR A 299 -7.85 23.31 10.17
N THR A 300 -6.73 22.66 10.44
CA THR A 300 -6.65 21.60 11.45
C THR A 300 -5.76 22.01 12.61
N GLN A 301 -5.57 21.13 13.60
CA GLN A 301 -4.61 21.34 14.68
C GLN A 301 -3.19 20.92 14.30
N ALA A 302 -2.97 20.46 13.07
CA ALA A 302 -1.65 20.04 12.60
C ALA A 302 -0.67 21.23 12.70
N PRO A 303 0.56 21.01 13.20
CA PRO A 303 1.54 22.08 13.31
C PRO A 303 1.93 22.59 11.92
N THR A 304 2.07 23.91 11.80
CA THR A 304 2.68 24.52 10.62
C THR A 304 4.18 24.64 10.78
N MET A 305 4.91 24.60 9.67
CA MET A 305 6.36 24.77 9.62
C MET A 305 6.74 25.94 8.72
N HIS A 306 7.97 26.43 8.89
CA HIS A 306 8.62 27.34 7.95
C HIS A 306 9.91 26.71 7.45
N LEU A 307 10.23 26.91 6.18
CA LEU A 307 11.48 26.48 5.58
C LEU A 307 12.52 27.61 5.66
N GLU A 308 13.79 27.24 5.56
CA GLU A 308 14.89 28.20 5.50
C GLU A 308 14.79 29.05 4.24
N ASN A 309 15.29 30.29 4.27
CA ASN A 309 15.23 31.21 3.12
C ASN A 309 15.88 30.66 1.84
N ASN A 310 16.86 29.78 1.97
CA ASN A 310 17.55 29.10 0.87
C ASN A 310 17.26 27.59 0.84
N GLY A 311 16.23 27.16 1.56
CA GLY A 311 15.81 25.77 1.62
C GLY A 311 15.26 25.27 0.29
N GLN A 312 15.25 23.95 0.15
CA GLN A 312 14.55 23.27 -0.92
C GLN A 312 13.06 23.16 -0.59
N LEU A 313 12.22 23.36 -1.60
CA LEU A 313 10.78 23.13 -1.50
C LEU A 313 10.43 21.85 -2.25
N ASP A 314 10.02 20.83 -1.50
CA ASP A 314 9.55 19.58 -2.06
C ASP A 314 8.02 19.62 -2.24
N VAL A 315 7.56 19.23 -3.42
CA VAL A 315 6.13 19.25 -3.78
C VAL A 315 5.73 17.93 -4.38
N MET A 316 4.56 17.46 -3.99
CA MET A 316 3.95 16.25 -4.52
C MET A 316 2.65 16.61 -5.23
N LEU A 317 2.40 15.99 -6.39
CA LEU A 317 1.14 16.00 -7.10
C LEU A 317 0.52 14.59 -7.05
N LEU A 318 -0.65 14.51 -6.45
CA LEU A 318 -1.48 13.33 -6.34
C LEU A 318 -2.58 13.38 -7.41
N THR A 319 -2.54 12.43 -8.32
CA THR A 319 -3.42 12.34 -9.49
C THR A 319 -4.50 11.30 -9.24
N LEU A 320 -5.51 11.67 -8.46
CA LEU A 320 -6.57 10.74 -8.08
C LEU A 320 -7.49 10.44 -9.28
N ASP A 321 -8.22 9.33 -9.20
CA ASP A 321 -9.24 8.98 -10.17
C ASP A 321 -10.24 10.13 -10.35
N ASP A 322 -10.64 10.38 -11.59
CA ASP A 322 -11.67 11.36 -11.92
C ASP A 322 -13.10 10.80 -11.78
N ARG A 323 -13.21 9.50 -11.52
CA ARG A 323 -14.43 8.85 -11.06
C ARG A 323 -14.43 8.77 -9.54
N MET A 324 -15.63 8.88 -8.97
CA MET A 324 -15.78 8.72 -7.53
C MET A 324 -15.37 7.31 -7.11
N TRP A 325 -14.56 7.18 -6.05
CA TRP A 325 -14.17 5.89 -5.50
C TRP A 325 -15.38 5.09 -5.01
N ASP A 326 -15.39 3.79 -5.32
CA ASP A 326 -16.42 2.86 -4.86
C ASP A 326 -16.33 2.58 -3.35
N SER A 327 -15.15 2.75 -2.76
CA SER A 327 -14.88 2.50 -1.34
C SER A 327 -14.17 3.67 -0.66
N LYS A 328 -14.56 3.94 0.58
CA LYS A 328 -13.87 4.91 1.45
C LYS A 328 -12.49 4.45 1.91
N THR A 329 -12.15 3.16 1.75
CA THR A 329 -10.83 2.62 2.13
C THR A 329 -9.72 3.14 1.22
N VAL A 330 -10.04 3.50 -0.03
CA VAL A 330 -9.06 3.99 -1.01
C VAL A 330 -8.36 5.26 -0.51
N ALA A 331 -9.11 6.19 0.11
CA ALA A 331 -8.53 7.40 0.71
C ALA A 331 -7.44 7.06 1.74
N LYS A 332 -7.69 6.06 2.57
CA LYS A 332 -6.77 5.58 3.60
C LYS A 332 -5.55 4.88 3.00
N GLU A 333 -5.74 4.07 1.97
CA GLU A 333 -4.66 3.41 1.24
C GLU A 333 -3.73 4.43 0.58
N VAL A 334 -4.31 5.42 -0.11
CA VAL A 334 -3.56 6.54 -0.71
C VAL A 334 -2.78 7.28 0.37
N HIS A 335 -3.44 7.70 1.46
CA HIS A 335 -2.77 8.40 2.56
C HIS A 335 -1.63 7.57 3.17
N THR A 336 -1.88 6.28 3.44
CA THR A 336 -0.87 5.38 4.02
C THR A 336 0.36 5.28 3.11
N SER A 337 0.14 5.15 1.80
CA SER A 337 1.22 4.98 0.81
C SER A 337 2.17 6.18 0.66
N ILE A 338 1.77 7.37 1.14
CA ILE A 338 2.56 8.60 1.04
C ILE A 338 2.93 9.21 2.40
N SER A 339 2.50 8.58 3.49
CA SER A 339 2.57 9.17 4.84
C SER A 339 4.01 9.35 5.34
N ASP A 340 4.92 8.46 4.95
CA ASP A 340 6.35 8.46 5.28
C ASP A 340 7.16 9.49 4.49
N LEU A 341 6.68 9.91 3.32
CA LEU A 341 7.36 10.85 2.42
C LEU A 341 7.41 12.29 2.95
N ASN A 342 6.48 12.65 3.85
CA ASN A 342 6.49 13.89 4.63
C ASN A 342 6.64 15.21 3.82
N TYR A 343 6.08 15.30 2.62
CA TYR A 343 6.19 16.51 1.78
C TYR A 343 5.53 17.75 2.45
N PRO A 344 6.14 18.95 2.36
CA PRO A 344 5.60 20.16 2.96
C PRO A 344 4.36 20.68 2.24
N VAL A 345 4.24 20.45 0.92
CA VAL A 345 3.07 20.80 0.11
C VAL A 345 2.70 19.63 -0.82
N MET A 346 1.42 19.30 -0.84
CA MET A 346 0.81 18.30 -1.71
C MET A 346 -0.33 18.94 -2.49
N LEU A 347 -0.36 18.70 -3.79
CA LEU A 347 -1.43 19.10 -4.70
C LEU A 347 -2.23 17.85 -5.03
N ALA A 348 -3.56 17.92 -4.99
CA ALA A 348 -4.41 16.80 -5.37
C ALA A 348 -5.34 17.21 -6.50
N THR A 349 -5.40 16.41 -7.56
CA THR A 349 -6.35 16.50 -8.68
C THR A 349 -7.22 15.23 -8.73
N GLY A 350 -8.25 15.22 -9.57
CA GLY A 350 -9.19 14.09 -9.70
C GLY A 350 -10.62 14.47 -9.34
N HIS A 351 -11.46 13.48 -9.10
CA HIS A 351 -12.85 13.70 -8.71
C HIS A 351 -12.89 14.44 -7.38
N MET A 352 -13.67 15.52 -7.30
CA MET A 352 -13.65 16.39 -6.11
C MET A 352 -14.04 15.64 -4.83
N GLN A 353 -14.92 14.64 -4.93
CA GLN A 353 -15.27 13.82 -3.76
C GLN A 353 -14.06 13.02 -3.23
N ASN A 354 -13.25 12.45 -4.12
CA ASN A 354 -12.03 11.71 -3.76
C ASN A 354 -11.01 12.66 -3.10
N VAL A 355 -10.86 13.85 -3.67
CA VAL A 355 -10.02 14.92 -3.10
C VAL A 355 -10.48 15.31 -1.70
N ILE A 356 -11.78 15.51 -1.48
CA ILE A 356 -12.34 15.83 -0.17
C ILE A 356 -12.07 14.71 0.84
N ASP A 357 -12.28 13.46 0.42
CA ASP A 357 -12.11 12.30 1.30
C ASP A 357 -10.63 12.11 1.67
N LEU A 358 -9.71 12.34 0.74
CA LEU A 358 -8.28 12.38 1.03
C LEU A 358 -7.90 13.52 1.99
N VAL A 359 -8.39 14.74 1.77
CA VAL A 359 -8.12 15.89 2.66
C VAL A 359 -8.61 15.62 4.09
N ARG A 360 -9.76 14.98 4.24
CA ARG A 360 -10.29 14.57 5.55
C ARG A 360 -9.40 13.52 6.20
N GLU A 361 -9.00 12.50 5.44
CA GLU A 361 -8.16 11.40 5.91
C GLU A 361 -6.77 11.88 6.37
N MET A 362 -6.17 12.83 5.65
CA MET A 362 -4.84 13.36 5.97
C MET A 362 -4.82 14.28 7.20
N GLY A 363 -5.92 14.98 7.49
CA GLY A 363 -6.02 15.86 8.66
C GLY A 363 -5.03 17.03 8.69
N LEU A 364 -4.49 17.44 7.54
CA LEU A 364 -3.60 18.59 7.38
C LEU A 364 -4.36 19.84 6.93
N HIS A 365 -3.73 21.01 7.06
CA HIS A 365 -4.30 22.25 6.49
C HIS A 365 -4.43 22.11 4.98
N ALA A 366 -5.56 22.54 4.44
CA ALA A 366 -5.80 22.46 3.00
C ALA A 366 -6.65 23.62 2.49
N VAL A 367 -6.54 23.91 1.19
CA VAL A 367 -7.47 24.75 0.45
C VAL A 367 -8.09 23.92 -0.67
N LEU A 368 -9.40 23.72 -0.63
CA LEU A 368 -10.15 23.18 -1.76
C LEU A 368 -10.40 24.31 -2.77
N VAL A 369 -10.08 24.04 -4.03
CA VAL A 369 -10.19 24.95 -5.18
C VAL A 369 -10.92 24.23 -6.32
N ARG A 370 -11.34 24.95 -7.37
CA ARG A 370 -12.15 24.36 -8.46
C ARG A 370 -11.49 23.13 -9.12
N GLY A 371 -10.15 23.10 -9.16
CA GLY A 371 -9.38 22.01 -9.77
C GLY A 371 -9.00 20.87 -8.82
N GLY A 372 -9.19 20.99 -7.51
CA GLY A 372 -8.72 20.00 -6.55
C GLY A 372 -8.36 20.61 -5.19
N ALA A 373 -7.24 20.21 -4.60
CA ALA A 373 -6.79 20.70 -3.30
C ALA A 373 -5.31 21.06 -3.25
N ILE A 374 -4.99 22.02 -2.38
CA ILE A 374 -3.62 22.34 -1.95
C ILE A 374 -3.54 22.01 -0.47
N ILE A 375 -2.81 20.95 -0.12
CA ILE A 375 -2.63 20.45 1.23
C ILE A 375 -1.23 20.86 1.68
N SER A 376 -1.12 21.54 2.82
CA SER A 376 0.11 22.25 3.18
C SER A 376 0.42 22.16 4.66
N ARG A 377 1.69 21.93 4.98
CA ARG A 377 2.27 22.17 6.31
C ARG A 377 2.86 23.57 6.43
N LEU A 378 2.97 24.31 5.35
CA LEU A 378 3.31 25.73 5.34
C LEU A 378 2.05 26.58 5.60
N PRO A 379 2.14 27.71 6.32
CA PRO A 379 1.00 28.59 6.54
C PRO A 379 0.40 29.11 5.23
N ILE A 380 -0.91 28.95 5.07
CA ILE A 380 -1.66 29.50 3.94
C ILE A 380 -1.99 30.97 4.24
N ILE A 381 -1.55 31.89 3.37
CA ILE A 381 -1.70 33.33 3.57
C ILE A 381 -2.92 33.87 2.81
N LYS A 382 -3.11 33.41 1.58
CA LYS A 382 -4.15 33.89 0.66
C LYS A 382 -4.60 32.75 -0.24
N SER A 383 -5.88 32.73 -0.59
CA SER A 383 -6.44 31.79 -1.55
C SER A 383 -7.43 32.46 -2.51
N ASP A 384 -7.64 31.82 -3.64
CA ASP A 384 -8.68 32.12 -4.63
C ASP A 384 -9.23 30.82 -5.21
N GLU A 385 -10.15 30.92 -6.16
CA GLU A 385 -10.86 29.77 -6.73
C GLU A 385 -9.98 28.75 -7.47
N TYR A 386 -8.71 29.07 -7.78
CA TYR A 386 -7.79 28.18 -8.50
C TYR A 386 -6.48 27.89 -7.75
N GLY A 387 -6.18 28.59 -6.67
CA GLY A 387 -4.91 28.43 -5.98
C GLY A 387 -4.80 29.07 -4.60
N ALA A 388 -3.63 28.93 -3.99
CA ALA A 388 -3.28 29.52 -2.71
C ALA A 388 -1.80 29.91 -2.64
N SER A 389 -1.49 31.02 -1.97
CA SER A 389 -0.13 31.43 -1.64
C SER A 389 0.20 31.01 -0.21
N VAL A 390 1.33 30.34 -0.03
CA VAL A 390 1.82 29.88 1.28
C VAL A 390 3.11 30.59 1.67
N GLN A 391 3.35 30.68 2.98
CA GLN A 391 4.56 31.27 3.54
C GLN A 391 5.69 30.24 3.53
N PHE A 392 6.56 30.30 2.53
CA PHE A 392 7.72 29.41 2.42
C PHE A 392 8.73 29.67 3.54
N SER A 393 9.12 30.93 3.71
CA SER A 393 10.00 31.41 4.78
C SER A 393 9.49 32.75 5.29
N GLU A 394 10.10 33.38 6.30
CA GLU A 394 9.66 34.70 6.80
C GLU A 394 9.54 35.79 5.72
N LYS A 395 10.32 35.67 4.63
CA LYS A 395 10.44 36.71 3.59
C LYS A 395 9.90 36.28 2.22
N LYS A 396 9.67 34.98 2.01
CA LYS A 396 9.33 34.42 0.70
C LYS A 396 7.98 33.75 0.74
N THR A 397 7.21 33.98 -0.32
CA THR A 397 5.91 33.35 -0.56
C THR A 397 5.96 32.61 -1.88
N VAL A 398 5.26 31.49 -1.95
CA VAL A 398 5.13 30.69 -3.16
C VAL A 398 3.65 30.45 -3.41
N ARG A 399 3.22 30.67 -4.65
CA ARG A 399 1.87 30.37 -5.09
C ARG A 399 1.79 28.95 -5.61
N PHE A 400 0.72 28.27 -5.22
CA PHE A 400 0.31 26.99 -5.75
C PHE A 400 -1.02 27.15 -6.49
N SER A 401 -1.09 26.63 -7.70
CA SER A 401 -2.31 26.58 -8.51
C SER A 401 -2.61 25.12 -8.87
N VAL A 402 -3.89 24.80 -9.07
CA VAL A 402 -4.33 23.44 -9.44
C VAL A 402 -5.20 23.49 -10.69
N ALA A 403 -4.85 22.69 -11.69
CA ALA A 403 -5.65 22.48 -12.89
C ALA A 403 -6.05 21.01 -13.01
N ASN A 404 -7.35 20.74 -13.15
CA ASN A 404 -7.86 19.41 -13.45
C ASN A 404 -8.86 19.53 -14.61
N LEU A 405 -8.46 19.08 -15.79
CA LEU A 405 -9.20 19.28 -17.05
C LEU A 405 -9.52 17.92 -17.72
N PRO A 406 -10.34 17.06 -17.06
CA PRO A 406 -10.64 15.71 -17.52
C PRO A 406 -11.24 15.68 -18.92
N GLU A 407 -10.67 14.82 -19.77
CA GLU A 407 -11.11 14.57 -21.14
C GLU A 407 -10.46 13.29 -21.66
N TYR A 408 -11.25 12.37 -22.22
CA TYR A 408 -10.75 11.04 -22.64
C TYR A 408 -10.95 10.74 -24.12
N GLN A 409 -11.85 11.46 -24.77
CA GLN A 409 -12.31 11.15 -26.11
C GLN A 409 -11.18 11.29 -27.13
N VAL A 410 -10.22 12.21 -26.93
CA VAL A 410 -9.08 12.35 -27.86
C VAL A 410 -8.17 11.13 -27.84
N LEU A 411 -7.73 10.69 -26.66
CA LEU A 411 -6.87 9.50 -26.55
C LEU A 411 -7.63 8.21 -26.91
N GLU A 412 -8.91 8.11 -26.56
CA GLU A 412 -9.76 6.99 -26.98
C GLU A 412 -9.95 6.95 -28.50
N ALA A 413 -10.20 8.09 -29.14
CA ALA A 413 -10.27 8.19 -30.60
C ALA A 413 -8.94 7.82 -31.26
N PHE A 414 -7.81 8.23 -30.66
CA PHE A 414 -6.49 7.85 -31.12
C PHE A 414 -6.27 6.33 -31.05
N GLN A 415 -6.57 5.70 -29.90
CA GLN A 415 -6.49 4.24 -29.74
C GLN A 415 -7.39 3.49 -30.73
N ALA A 416 -8.60 4.03 -30.99
CA ALA A 416 -9.54 3.48 -31.95
C ALA A 416 -9.17 3.76 -33.43
N LYS A 417 -8.02 4.42 -33.70
CA LYS A 417 -7.58 4.85 -35.04
C LYS A 417 -8.61 5.74 -35.76
N ALA A 418 -9.38 6.51 -35.00
CA ALA A 418 -10.34 7.50 -35.50
C ALA A 418 -9.67 8.88 -35.67
N ASP A 419 -10.42 9.85 -36.21
CA ASP A 419 -9.95 11.24 -36.40
C ASP A 419 -9.89 12.02 -35.08
N TRP A 420 -8.87 11.73 -34.29
CA TRP A 420 -8.62 12.35 -32.99
C TRP A 420 -8.19 13.82 -33.08
N GLN A 421 -7.55 14.25 -34.17
CA GLN A 421 -7.07 15.63 -34.35
C GLN A 421 -8.22 16.61 -34.54
N THR A 422 -9.23 16.23 -35.34
CA THR A 422 -10.44 17.06 -35.51
C THR A 422 -11.22 17.16 -34.20
N LEU A 423 -11.34 16.04 -33.47
CA LEU A 423 -11.96 16.02 -32.16
C LEU A 423 -11.23 16.92 -31.16
N GLN A 424 -9.91 16.82 -31.12
CA GLN A 424 -9.06 17.65 -30.28
C GLN A 424 -9.27 19.13 -30.56
N LYS A 425 -9.19 19.57 -31.82
CA LYS A 425 -9.44 20.98 -32.22
C LYS A 425 -10.82 21.48 -31.79
N LYS A 426 -11.84 20.61 -31.80
CA LYS A 426 -13.21 20.95 -31.39
C LYS A 426 -13.31 21.23 -29.88
N ILE A 427 -12.60 20.47 -29.05
CA ILE A 427 -12.68 20.58 -27.58
C ILE A 427 -11.69 21.60 -26.99
N THR A 428 -10.58 21.87 -27.68
CA THR A 428 -9.49 22.74 -27.22
C THR A 428 -9.94 24.12 -26.74
N PRO A 429 -10.83 24.87 -27.43
CA PRO A 429 -11.14 26.25 -27.04
C PRO A 429 -11.64 26.39 -25.60
N ASN A 430 -12.50 25.47 -25.16
CA ASN A 430 -13.05 25.49 -23.79
C ASN A 430 -11.97 25.16 -22.76
N ARG A 431 -11.12 24.17 -23.06
CA ARG A 431 -10.05 23.72 -22.15
C ARG A 431 -8.97 24.80 -21.99
N VAL A 432 -8.56 25.44 -23.09
CA VAL A 432 -7.62 26.58 -23.07
C VAL A 432 -8.23 27.78 -22.33
N ALA A 433 -9.53 28.07 -22.50
CA ALA A 433 -10.19 29.14 -21.76
C ALA A 433 -10.20 28.90 -20.25
N ALA A 434 -10.44 27.65 -19.81
CA ALA A 434 -10.35 27.26 -18.40
C ALA A 434 -8.92 27.41 -17.87
N LEU A 435 -7.92 26.95 -18.63
CA LEU A 435 -6.51 27.07 -18.25
C LEU A 435 -6.07 28.55 -18.15
N LYS A 436 -6.52 29.41 -19.07
CA LYS A 436 -6.30 30.86 -19.01
C LYS A 436 -6.87 31.50 -17.76
N ALA A 437 -8.05 31.06 -17.30
CA ALA A 437 -8.64 31.56 -16.07
C ALA A 437 -7.77 31.22 -14.84
N ILE A 438 -7.13 30.05 -14.84
CA ILE A 438 -6.20 29.59 -13.79
C ILE A 438 -4.91 30.42 -13.83
N THR A 439 -4.26 30.50 -14.99
CA THR A 439 -2.98 31.20 -15.13
C THR A 439 -3.10 32.71 -14.89
N ALA A 440 -4.24 33.31 -15.23
CA ALA A 440 -4.51 34.73 -14.98
C ALA A 440 -4.53 35.12 -13.48
N LYS A 441 -4.75 34.17 -12.56
CA LYS A 441 -4.68 34.43 -11.11
C LYS A 441 -3.26 34.38 -10.54
N ALA A 442 -2.29 33.89 -11.32
CA ALA A 442 -0.88 33.84 -10.94
C ALA A 442 -0.13 34.95 -11.69
N PRO A 443 0.30 36.04 -11.04
CA PRO A 443 1.13 37.06 -11.69
C PRO A 443 2.46 36.48 -12.17
N VAL A 444 2.97 36.96 -13.30
CA VAL A 444 4.26 36.53 -13.88
C VAL A 444 5.45 36.82 -12.94
N THR A 445 5.28 37.74 -12.01
CA THR A 445 6.28 38.13 -11.00
C THR A 445 6.29 37.24 -9.76
N GLU A 446 5.26 36.44 -9.52
CA GLU A 446 5.14 35.59 -8.32
C GLU A 446 5.70 34.18 -8.61
N PRO A 447 6.59 33.64 -7.76
CA PRO A 447 7.00 32.24 -7.82
C PRO A 447 5.77 31.32 -7.74
N THR A 448 5.53 30.55 -8.78
CA THR A 448 4.31 29.76 -8.92
C THR A 448 4.62 28.33 -9.32
N ILE A 449 4.01 27.37 -8.62
CA ILE A 449 3.94 25.96 -8.99
C ILE A 449 2.49 25.66 -9.39
N LEU A 450 2.32 25.05 -10.55
CA LEU A 450 1.02 24.59 -11.06
C LEU A 450 1.04 23.06 -11.13
N GLY A 451 0.22 22.41 -10.31
CA GLY A 451 -0.10 20.99 -10.46
C GLY A 451 -1.25 20.83 -11.45
N ALA A 452 -1.04 20.08 -12.53
CA ALA A 452 -1.97 20.04 -13.63
C ALA A 452 -2.22 18.61 -14.12
N SER A 453 -3.46 18.14 -14.00
CA SER A 453 -3.98 17.00 -14.76
C SER A 453 -4.63 17.53 -16.03
N LEU A 454 -3.86 17.51 -17.12
CA LEU A 454 -4.26 18.09 -18.39
C LEU A 454 -4.98 17.10 -19.29
N TYR A 455 -4.88 15.78 -19.07
CA TYR A 455 -5.49 14.75 -19.93
C TYR A 455 -5.18 14.98 -21.42
N GLU A 456 -3.98 15.45 -21.67
CA GLU A 456 -3.45 15.80 -22.98
C GLU A 456 -1.93 15.60 -22.88
N PRO A 457 -1.29 14.91 -23.83
CA PRO A 457 0.17 14.81 -23.86
C PRO A 457 0.84 16.16 -24.12
N SER A 458 2.17 16.21 -24.01
CA SER A 458 2.95 17.39 -24.42
C SER A 458 3.60 17.17 -25.76
N HIS A 459 3.80 18.25 -26.53
CA HIS A 459 4.59 18.21 -27.76
C HIS A 459 6.07 17.88 -27.49
N GLN A 460 6.53 18.04 -26.25
CA GLN A 460 7.85 17.57 -25.81
C GLN A 460 7.94 16.03 -25.72
N ASP A 461 6.79 15.35 -25.61
CA ASP A 461 6.70 13.88 -25.55
C ASP A 461 6.36 13.27 -26.92
N TRP A 462 5.52 13.97 -27.68
CA TRP A 462 5.07 13.62 -29.03
C TRP A 462 5.85 14.43 -30.06
N ASN A 463 6.91 13.83 -30.59
CA ASN A 463 7.75 14.41 -31.62
C ASN A 463 8.45 13.31 -32.41
N THR A 464 9.03 13.67 -33.54
CA THR A 464 9.74 12.77 -34.45
C THR A 464 10.88 11.98 -33.79
N PHE A 465 11.45 12.45 -32.68
CA PHE A 465 12.53 11.77 -31.95
C PHE A 465 12.05 10.90 -30.78
N SER A 466 10.74 10.77 -30.57
CA SER A 466 10.18 9.94 -29.49
C SER A 466 10.61 8.48 -29.66
N PRO A 467 11.04 7.79 -28.59
CA PRO A 467 11.37 6.36 -28.64
C PRO A 467 10.13 5.48 -28.86
N VAL A 468 8.94 6.03 -28.62
CA VAL A 468 7.66 5.33 -28.69
C VAL A 468 7.07 5.56 -30.08
N ALA A 469 6.96 4.50 -30.87
CA ALA A 469 6.60 4.59 -32.30
C ALA A 469 5.32 5.40 -32.56
N TYR A 470 4.27 5.22 -31.75
CA TYR A 470 3.00 5.91 -31.96
C TYR A 470 3.05 7.42 -31.59
N ARG A 471 4.10 7.86 -30.87
CA ARG A 471 4.36 9.26 -30.52
C ARG A 471 5.27 9.98 -31.53
N GLN A 472 5.76 9.28 -32.56
CA GLN A 472 6.64 9.85 -33.60
C GLN A 472 5.85 10.71 -34.61
N ILE A 473 5.14 11.70 -34.07
CA ILE A 473 4.32 12.65 -34.81
C ILE A 473 4.57 14.01 -34.17
N ASP A 474 5.09 14.96 -34.94
CA ASP A 474 5.21 16.34 -34.48
C ASP A 474 3.80 16.95 -34.37
N TYR A 475 3.31 17.04 -33.14
CA TYR A 475 1.98 17.57 -32.84
C TYR A 475 2.06 18.58 -31.70
N LEU A 476 1.60 19.80 -31.96
CA LEU A 476 1.53 20.85 -30.95
C LEU A 476 0.27 20.64 -30.09
N TRP A 477 0.49 20.08 -28.91
CA TRP A 477 -0.55 19.96 -27.90
C TRP A 477 -0.81 21.33 -27.23
N PRO A 478 -2.02 21.90 -27.40
CA PRO A 478 -2.31 23.30 -27.08
C PRO A 478 -2.30 23.63 -25.59
N LEU A 479 -2.59 22.67 -24.70
CA LEU A 479 -2.60 22.97 -23.27
C LEU A 479 -1.18 23.17 -22.73
N SER A 480 -0.25 22.28 -23.07
CA SER A 480 1.15 22.44 -22.67
C SER A 480 1.81 23.62 -23.38
N ALA A 481 1.53 23.81 -24.68
CA ALA A 481 2.03 24.96 -25.44
C ALA A 481 1.58 26.30 -24.84
N HIS A 482 0.32 26.41 -24.41
CA HIS A 482 -0.16 27.62 -23.74
C HIS A 482 0.60 27.90 -22.43
N LEU A 483 0.94 26.88 -21.65
CA LEU A 483 1.68 27.07 -20.40
C LEU A 483 3.11 27.54 -20.64
N GLU A 484 3.76 27.04 -21.68
CA GLU A 484 5.08 27.52 -22.11
C GLU A 484 5.02 28.99 -22.56
N ASP A 485 4.00 29.39 -23.32
CA ASP A 485 3.76 30.79 -23.69
C ASP A 485 3.59 31.69 -22.45
N GLU A 486 2.98 31.15 -21.38
CA GLU A 486 2.81 31.82 -20.07
C GLU A 486 4.05 31.71 -19.15
N GLN A 487 5.19 31.29 -19.72
CA GLN A 487 6.51 31.14 -19.07
C GLN A 487 6.55 30.11 -17.94
N PHE A 488 5.69 29.09 -18.00
CA PHE A 488 5.82 27.91 -17.16
C PHE A 488 6.76 26.89 -17.81
N TYR A 489 7.67 26.36 -16.99
CA TYR A 489 8.54 25.26 -17.39
C TYR A 489 7.93 23.93 -16.97
N ASP A 490 7.89 22.97 -17.90
CA ASP A 490 7.59 21.58 -17.60
C ASP A 490 8.71 21.00 -16.73
N VAL A 491 8.41 20.76 -15.46
CA VAL A 491 9.39 20.37 -14.44
C VAL A 491 10.02 19.02 -14.75
N TYR A 492 9.22 18.10 -15.27
CA TYR A 492 9.69 16.76 -15.56
C TYR A 492 10.71 16.77 -16.70
N ARG A 493 10.41 17.50 -17.78
CA ARG A 493 11.32 17.64 -18.92
C ARG A 493 12.52 18.54 -18.65
N ALA A 494 12.39 19.50 -17.74
CA ALA A 494 13.52 20.29 -17.26
C ALA A 494 14.55 19.45 -16.47
N THR A 495 14.15 18.31 -15.91
CA THR A 495 15.00 17.44 -15.07
C THR A 495 15.34 16.11 -15.75
N HIS A 496 14.60 15.71 -16.80
CA HIS A 496 14.82 14.50 -17.60
C HIS A 496 14.97 14.88 -19.08
N PHE A 497 16.23 14.97 -19.52
CA PHE A 497 16.60 15.46 -20.85
C PHE A 497 16.25 14.50 -22.00
N SER A 498 15.85 13.27 -21.73
CA SER A 498 15.56 12.27 -22.76
C SER A 498 14.28 11.50 -22.46
N SER A 499 13.28 11.67 -23.33
CA SER A 499 12.08 10.83 -23.34
C SER A 499 12.37 9.37 -23.69
N ALA A 500 13.55 9.08 -24.27
CA ALA A 500 14.03 7.74 -24.61
C ALA A 500 14.34 6.87 -23.39
N THR A 501 14.89 7.49 -22.34
CA THR A 501 15.29 6.78 -21.12
C THR A 501 14.27 6.94 -20.01
N ASP A 502 13.52 8.04 -20.00
CA ASP A 502 12.46 8.24 -19.02
C ASP A 502 11.28 9.05 -19.58
N ALA A 503 10.18 8.33 -19.85
CA ALA A 503 8.98 8.89 -20.46
C ALA A 503 8.10 9.63 -19.44
N GLY A 504 8.19 9.31 -18.14
CA GLY A 504 7.38 9.95 -17.10
C GLY A 504 5.89 9.68 -17.21
N ASN A 505 5.49 8.48 -17.62
CA ASN A 505 4.08 8.19 -17.90
C ASN A 505 3.27 8.26 -16.60
N THR A 506 2.23 9.09 -16.59
CA THR A 506 1.32 9.27 -15.45
C THR A 506 0.02 8.50 -15.61
N LEU A 507 -0.26 8.01 -16.82
CA LEU A 507 -1.42 7.22 -17.18
C LEU A 507 -0.94 5.96 -17.94
N LEU A 508 -1.39 4.79 -17.51
CA LEU A 508 -1.17 3.53 -18.23
C LEU A 508 -2.52 2.87 -18.51
N LYS A 509 -2.76 2.47 -19.75
CA LYS A 509 -3.95 1.74 -20.21
C LYS A 509 -3.57 0.77 -21.33
N GLY A 510 -3.29 -0.48 -20.97
CA GLY A 510 -2.72 -1.47 -21.90
C GLY A 510 -1.40 -0.98 -22.51
N GLU A 511 -1.30 -0.97 -23.84
CA GLU A 511 -0.12 -0.47 -24.56
C GLU A 511 -0.01 1.07 -24.58
N LEU A 512 -1.08 1.80 -24.25
CA LEU A 512 -1.03 3.25 -24.16
C LEU A 512 -0.44 3.64 -22.81
N LYS A 513 0.74 4.25 -22.85
CA LYS A 513 1.38 4.84 -21.68
C LYS A 513 1.51 6.31 -21.99
N GLU A 514 0.97 7.24 -21.22
CA GLU A 514 1.04 8.66 -21.54
C GLU A 514 1.36 9.48 -20.30
N ARG A 515 2.05 10.59 -20.52
CA ARG A 515 2.22 11.63 -19.51
C ARG A 515 1.17 12.68 -19.78
N VAL A 516 0.21 12.78 -18.87
CA VAL A 516 -0.94 13.71 -18.97
C VAL A 516 -1.12 14.54 -17.71
N ASP A 517 -0.30 14.28 -16.70
CA ASP A 517 -0.22 15.00 -15.45
C ASP A 517 1.17 15.64 -15.31
N TYR A 518 1.20 16.85 -14.76
CA TYR A 518 2.36 17.73 -14.85
C TYR A 518 2.52 18.55 -13.58
N LEU A 519 3.79 18.74 -13.19
CA LEU A 519 4.18 19.89 -12.39
C LEU A 519 4.81 20.92 -13.34
N PHE A 520 4.29 22.14 -13.27
CA PHE A 520 4.82 23.29 -13.98
C PHE A 520 5.33 24.31 -12.99
N SER A 521 6.46 24.96 -13.29
CA SER A 521 7.03 25.98 -12.42
C SER A 521 7.35 27.27 -13.15
N ARG A 522 7.16 28.40 -12.48
CA ARG A 522 7.54 29.72 -12.96
C ARG A 522 8.25 30.51 -11.86
N LYS A 523 9.37 31.16 -12.20
CA LYS A 523 10.27 31.87 -11.27
C LYS A 523 10.80 30.99 -10.12
N LEU A 524 10.86 29.68 -10.36
CA LEU A 524 11.41 28.67 -9.47
C LEU A 524 12.33 27.79 -10.31
N LEU A 525 13.41 27.30 -9.74
CA LEU A 525 14.33 26.40 -10.43
C LEU A 525 14.03 24.96 -10.01
N PRO A 526 13.56 24.09 -10.93
CA PRO A 526 13.45 22.67 -10.66
C PRO A 526 14.83 22.04 -10.42
N LEU A 527 14.95 21.22 -9.38
CA LEU A 527 16.18 20.52 -9.02
C LEU A 527 16.11 19.04 -9.37
N SER A 528 14.96 18.41 -9.10
CA SER A 528 14.70 17.01 -9.39
C SER A 528 13.21 16.77 -9.56
N SER A 529 12.85 15.69 -10.24
CA SER A 529 11.50 15.16 -10.23
C SER A 529 11.50 13.64 -10.32
N SER A 530 10.38 13.00 -9.99
CA SER A 530 10.20 11.57 -10.16
C SER A 530 8.72 11.21 -10.23
N MET A 531 8.43 10.03 -10.77
CA MET A 531 7.10 9.43 -10.74
C MET A 531 6.82 8.83 -9.36
N LEU A 532 5.61 9.02 -8.86
CA LEU A 532 5.16 8.50 -7.57
C LEU A 532 4.10 7.43 -7.78
N THR A 533 4.30 6.27 -7.16
CA THR A 533 3.24 5.27 -7.03
C THR A 533 2.30 5.71 -5.92
N ILE A 534 1.02 5.87 -6.24
CA ILE A 534 -0.04 6.30 -5.33
C ILE A 534 -0.90 5.06 -5.02
N GLY A 535 -0.57 4.31 -3.97
CA GLY A 535 -1.35 3.17 -3.45
C GLY A 535 -2.31 2.49 -4.44
N GLY A 536 -3.62 2.53 -4.13
CA GLY A 536 -4.67 1.93 -4.96
C GLY A 536 -4.89 2.56 -6.33
N GLU A 537 -4.40 3.79 -6.58
CA GLU A 537 -4.52 4.48 -7.89
C GLU A 537 -3.52 3.94 -8.92
N SER A 538 -2.36 3.46 -8.45
CA SER A 538 -1.33 2.89 -9.32
C SER A 538 -1.53 1.40 -9.62
N VAL A 539 -2.56 0.78 -9.02
CA VAL A 539 -3.01 -0.57 -9.38
C VAL A 539 -4.02 -0.44 -10.54
N PRO A 540 -3.92 -1.26 -11.60
CA PRO A 540 -4.90 -1.21 -12.69
C PRO A 540 -6.33 -1.40 -12.19
N ASP A 541 -7.20 -0.45 -12.53
CA ASP A 541 -8.63 -0.51 -12.21
C ASP A 541 -9.38 -1.56 -13.06
N GLY A 542 -10.70 -1.64 -12.90
CA GLY A 542 -11.55 -2.54 -13.70
C GLY A 542 -11.53 -2.26 -15.22
N GLN A 543 -10.96 -1.14 -15.67
CA GLN A 543 -10.73 -0.79 -17.06
C GLN A 543 -9.26 -0.93 -17.48
N GLY A 544 -8.40 -1.43 -16.59
CA GLY A 544 -6.96 -1.57 -16.80
C GLY A 544 -6.21 -0.23 -16.81
N ILE A 545 -6.75 0.80 -16.15
CA ILE A 545 -6.14 2.12 -16.03
C ILE A 545 -5.35 2.19 -14.73
N SER A 546 -4.10 2.63 -14.80
CA SER A 546 -3.27 2.95 -13.64
C SER A 546 -2.79 4.40 -13.72
N ARG A 547 -2.81 5.09 -12.58
CA ARG A 547 -2.37 6.48 -12.46
C ARG A 547 -1.17 6.61 -11.54
N TYR A 548 -0.29 7.55 -11.86
CA TYR A 548 0.91 7.85 -11.10
C TYR A 548 0.98 9.34 -10.79
N GLY A 549 1.42 9.66 -9.59
CA GLY A 549 1.70 11.02 -9.15
C GLY A 549 3.04 11.52 -9.63
N LEU A 550 3.33 12.77 -9.30
CA LEU A 550 4.66 13.35 -9.50
C LEU A 550 5.18 13.91 -8.19
N VAL A 551 6.48 13.79 -7.98
CA VAL A 551 7.18 14.53 -6.95
C VAL A 551 8.26 15.38 -7.59
N ALA A 552 8.50 16.56 -7.04
CA ALA A 552 9.56 17.43 -7.50
C ALA A 552 10.12 18.30 -6.39
N SER A 553 11.36 18.71 -6.59
CA SER A 553 12.12 19.57 -5.68
C SER A 553 12.44 20.88 -6.37
N PHE A 554 12.32 21.99 -5.64
CA PHE A 554 12.53 23.33 -6.18
C PHE A 554 13.47 24.15 -5.31
N LEU A 555 14.33 24.94 -5.97
CA LEU A 555 14.97 26.07 -5.32
C LEU A 555 14.07 27.31 -5.44
N VAL A 556 13.73 27.91 -4.30
CA VAL A 556 12.97 29.16 -4.23
C VAL A 556 13.94 30.34 -4.18
N PRO A 557 14.16 31.08 -5.29
CA PRO A 557 15.17 32.13 -5.38
C PRO A 557 14.94 33.30 -4.43
#